data_AF-A0A553NYZ7-F1
#
_entry.id   AF-A0A553NYZ7-F1
#
_cell.length_a   1.000
_cell.length_b   1.000
_cell.length_c   1.000
_cell.angle_alpha   90.00
_cell.angle_beta   90.00
_cell.angle_gamma   90.00
#
_symmetry.space_group_name_H-M   'P 1'
#
loop_
_entity.id
_entity.type
_entity.pdbx_description
1 polymer ?
#
loop_
_entity_poly.entity_id
_entity_poly.type
_entity_poly.pdbx_seq_one_letter_code
_entity_poly.pdbx_strand_id
1 'polypeptide(L)'
;ALKDKNAAPESVQAIKGALKRAKKNEIDSICRSKPNPVTDRPRERHLTKLATKGVVQLFNAVREQQKTIKSQLNAVGNSVTKREKVFKNIDKEGFLEVLSGNRKRATAKGTESANKKAKTEVKDEIKDDTRGNEEVEESSWKILRDDFMMGAKMKDWDKDSESDG
;
A
#
# COMPACT_ATOMS: atom_id res chain seq x y z
N ALA A 1 -20.46 60.19 -0.92
CA ALA A 1 -19.44 59.60 -1.80
C ALA A 1 -18.39 58.90 -0.94
N LEU A 2 -18.54 57.61 -0.69
CA LEU A 2 -17.47 56.79 -0.11
C LEU A 2 -17.10 55.75 -1.16
N LYS A 3 -16.01 56.01 -1.89
CA LYS A 3 -15.35 55.01 -2.73
C LYS A 3 -14.33 54.29 -1.84
N ASP A 4 -14.51 52.98 -1.70
CA ASP A 4 -13.64 52.09 -0.94
C ASP A 4 -12.18 52.22 -1.39
N LYS A 5 -11.33 52.74 -0.49
CA LYS A 5 -9.89 52.95 -0.72
C LYS A 5 -9.03 51.69 -0.54
N ASN A 6 -9.62 50.48 -0.57
CA ASN A 6 -8.92 49.24 -0.24
C ASN A 6 -9.01 48.12 -1.29
N ALA A 7 -9.38 48.44 -2.53
CA ALA A 7 -9.29 47.47 -3.62
C ALA A 7 -7.84 47.43 -4.14
N ALA A 8 -7.11 46.34 -3.86
CA ALA A 8 -5.80 46.08 -4.46
C ALA A 8 -5.93 46.11 -6.00
N PRO A 9 -4.98 46.72 -6.74
CA PRO A 9 -5.10 46.86 -8.18
C PRO A 9 -5.26 45.49 -8.83
N GLU A 10 -6.10 45.39 -9.86
CA GLU A 10 -6.49 44.12 -10.50
C GLU A 10 -5.28 43.26 -10.91
N SER A 11 -4.16 43.90 -11.26
CA SER A 11 -2.87 43.25 -11.54
C SER A 11 -2.31 42.44 -10.36
N VAL A 12 -2.40 42.97 -9.14
CA VAL A 12 -1.93 42.30 -7.91
C VAL A 12 -2.85 41.14 -7.54
N GLN A 13 -4.15 41.24 -7.82
CA GLN A 13 -5.08 40.13 -7.61
C GLN A 13 -4.84 39.00 -8.61
N ALA A 14 -4.57 39.33 -9.88
CA ALA A 14 -4.20 38.36 -10.92
C ALA A 14 -2.87 37.64 -10.58
N ILE A 15 -1.86 38.36 -10.10
CA ILE A 15 -0.58 37.78 -9.65
C ILE A 15 -0.78 36.83 -8.47
N LYS A 16 -1.61 37.20 -7.48
CA LYS A 16 -1.96 36.32 -6.35
C LYS A 16 -2.67 35.05 -6.83
N GLY A 17 -3.55 35.14 -7.82
CA GLY A 17 -4.20 34.00 -8.45
C GLY A 17 -3.23 33.08 -9.19
N ALA A 18 -2.30 33.65 -9.96
CA ALA A 18 -1.26 32.90 -10.66
C ALA A 18 -0.32 32.17 -9.69
N LEU A 19 0.10 32.81 -8.60
CA LEU A 19 0.94 32.21 -7.56
C LEU A 19 0.22 31.05 -6.85
N LYS A 20 -1.07 31.19 -6.56
CA LYS A 20 -1.88 30.09 -5.98
C LYS A 20 -1.96 28.89 -6.94
N ARG A 21 -2.13 29.14 -8.24
CA ARG A 21 -2.13 28.08 -9.27
C ARG A 21 -0.77 27.41 -9.41
N ALA A 22 0.32 28.18 -9.36
CA ALA A 22 1.67 27.63 -9.40
C ALA A 22 1.96 26.72 -8.20
N LYS A 23 1.62 27.18 -6.98
CA LYS A 23 1.73 26.37 -5.76
C LYS A 23 0.89 25.09 -5.83
N LYS A 24 -0.32 25.17 -6.35
CA LYS A 24 -1.17 23.99 -6.56
C LYS A 24 -0.56 23.02 -7.57
N ASN A 25 -0.07 23.53 -8.70
CA ASN A 25 0.58 22.71 -9.73
C ASN A 25 1.85 22.04 -9.19
N GLU A 26 2.61 22.73 -8.34
CA GLU A 26 3.78 22.19 -7.67
C GLU A 26 3.39 21.01 -6.78
N ILE A 27 2.40 21.18 -5.90
CA ILE A 27 1.86 20.11 -5.03
C ILE A 27 1.35 18.92 -5.85
N ASP A 28 0.56 19.18 -6.90
CA ASP A 28 0.00 18.15 -7.78
C ASP A 28 1.09 17.41 -8.59
N SER A 29 2.30 17.98 -8.73
CA SER A 29 3.41 17.41 -9.50
C SER A 29 4.41 16.56 -8.70
N ILE A 30 4.44 16.68 -7.37
CA ILE A 30 5.45 16.05 -6.48
C ILE A 30 5.54 14.52 -6.66
N CYS A 31 4.43 13.85 -6.99
CA CYS A 31 4.39 12.39 -7.15
C CYS A 31 4.01 11.91 -8.56
N ARG A 32 3.94 12.83 -9.54
CA ARG A 32 3.46 12.51 -10.89
C ARG A 32 4.62 12.32 -11.86
N SER A 33 5.09 11.08 -11.99
CA SER A 33 6.00 10.68 -13.07
C SER A 33 5.21 10.06 -14.23
N LYS A 34 5.53 10.46 -15.47
CA LYS A 34 4.98 9.79 -16.65
C LYS A 34 5.76 8.49 -16.88
N PRO A 35 5.10 7.31 -16.85
CA PRO A 35 5.79 6.05 -17.11
C PRO A 35 6.35 6.04 -18.54
N ASN A 36 7.57 5.53 -18.70
CA ASN A 36 8.21 5.40 -19.99
C ASN A 36 7.77 4.08 -20.66
N PRO A 37 7.15 4.13 -21.86
CA PRO A 37 6.58 2.96 -22.51
C PRO A 37 7.61 1.89 -22.93
N VAL A 38 8.90 2.20 -22.98
CA VAL A 38 9.95 1.25 -23.37
C VAL A 38 10.57 0.56 -22.16
N THR A 39 10.92 1.31 -21.11
CA THR A 39 11.62 0.76 -19.93
C THR A 39 10.68 0.14 -18.91
N ASP A 40 9.51 0.74 -18.67
CA ASP A 40 8.65 0.39 -17.53
C ASP A 40 7.62 -0.68 -17.90
N ARG A 41 7.27 -0.77 -19.17
CA ARG A 41 6.32 -1.74 -19.75
C ARG A 41 6.57 -3.20 -19.38
N PRO A 42 7.81 -3.76 -19.40
CA PRO A 42 8.03 -5.14 -18.96
C PRO A 42 7.73 -5.33 -17.47
N ARG A 43 8.11 -4.38 -16.62
CA ARG A 43 7.84 -4.42 -15.18
C ARG A 43 6.35 -4.32 -14.89
N GLU A 44 5.65 -3.38 -15.51
CA GLU A 44 4.20 -3.23 -15.38
C GLU A 44 3.47 -4.51 -15.80
N ARG A 45 3.81 -5.09 -16.95
CA ARG A 45 3.24 -6.37 -17.41
C ARG A 45 3.48 -7.48 -16.40
N HIS A 46 4.67 -7.55 -15.80
CA HIS A 46 4.97 -8.53 -14.77
C HIS A 46 4.10 -8.33 -13.53
N LEU A 47 3.95 -7.09 -13.05
CA LEU A 47 3.09 -6.77 -11.91
C LEU A 47 1.62 -7.10 -12.18
N THR A 48 1.10 -6.78 -13.38
CA THR A 48 -0.26 -7.16 -13.77
C THR A 48 -0.43 -8.68 -13.80
N LYS A 49 0.54 -9.42 -14.34
CA LYS A 49 0.53 -10.89 -14.31
C LYS A 49 0.55 -11.44 -12.89
N LEU A 50 1.34 -10.84 -11.99
CA LEU A 50 1.42 -11.27 -10.60
C LEU A 50 0.10 -11.01 -9.85
N ALA A 51 -0.48 -9.83 -10.03
CA ALA A 51 -1.76 -9.46 -9.43
C ALA A 51 -2.89 -10.37 -9.92
N THR A 52 -3.00 -10.57 -11.25
CA THR A 52 -4.00 -11.46 -11.84
C THR A 52 -3.80 -12.91 -11.40
N LYS A 53 -2.55 -13.41 -11.34
CA LYS A 53 -2.24 -14.73 -10.80
C LYS A 53 -2.70 -14.87 -9.34
N GLY A 54 -2.45 -13.87 -8.50
CA GLY A 54 -2.90 -13.86 -7.11
C GLY A 54 -4.42 -13.91 -6.97
N VAL A 55 -5.14 -13.10 -7.74
CA VAL A 55 -6.61 -13.07 -7.76
C VAL A 55 -7.17 -14.43 -8.22
N VAL A 56 -6.62 -15.00 -9.29
CA VAL A 56 -7.04 -16.32 -9.80
C VAL A 56 -6.76 -17.42 -8.77
N GLN A 57 -5.60 -17.38 -8.10
CA GLN A 57 -5.26 -18.32 -7.03
C GLN A 57 -6.26 -18.26 -5.88
N LEU A 58 -6.67 -17.05 -5.47
CA LEU A 58 -7.69 -16.86 -4.43
C LEU A 58 -9.02 -17.46 -4.86
N PHE A 59 -9.53 -17.12 -6.05
CA PHE A 59 -10.82 -17.66 -6.52
C PHE A 59 -10.81 -19.17 -6.70
N ASN A 60 -9.69 -19.74 -7.14
CA ASN A 60 -9.55 -21.19 -7.24
C ASN A 60 -9.58 -21.85 -5.87
N ALA A 61 -8.88 -21.30 -4.88
CA ALA A 61 -8.91 -21.81 -3.49
C ALA A 61 -10.32 -21.69 -2.88
N VAL A 62 -10.98 -20.54 -3.05
CA VAL A 62 -12.37 -20.35 -2.59
C VAL A 62 -13.31 -21.35 -3.25
N ARG A 63 -13.15 -21.58 -4.56
CA ARG A 63 -13.96 -22.56 -5.30
C ARG A 63 -13.73 -23.99 -4.80
N GLU A 64 -12.49 -24.38 -4.50
CA GLU A 64 -12.17 -25.69 -3.92
C GLU A 64 -12.84 -25.84 -2.54
N GLN A 65 -12.72 -24.85 -1.65
CA GLN A 65 -13.34 -24.90 -0.31
C GLN A 65 -14.87 -24.95 -0.37
N GLN A 66 -15.49 -24.14 -1.24
CA GLN A 66 -16.94 -24.15 -1.43
C GLN A 66 -17.43 -25.51 -1.95
N LYS A 67 -16.67 -26.19 -2.81
CA LYS A 67 -17.00 -27.55 -3.26
C LYS A 67 -16.96 -28.55 -2.10
N THR A 68 -15.92 -28.50 -1.27
CA THR A 68 -15.80 -29.38 -0.09
C THR A 68 -16.96 -29.15 0.87
N ILE A 69 -17.31 -27.89 1.16
CA ILE A 69 -18.45 -27.54 2.02
C ILE A 69 -19.75 -28.07 1.42
N LYS A 70 -20.00 -27.86 0.12
CA LYS A 70 -21.20 -28.40 -0.55
C LYS A 70 -21.26 -29.92 -0.46
N SER A 71 -20.13 -30.61 -0.66
CA SER A 71 -20.06 -32.06 -0.51
C SER A 71 -20.38 -32.52 0.91
N GLN A 72 -19.84 -31.83 1.92
CA GLN A 72 -20.12 -32.12 3.34
C GLN A 72 -21.58 -31.85 3.71
N LEU A 73 -22.16 -30.75 3.21
CA LEU A 73 -23.57 -30.43 3.41
C LEU A 73 -24.49 -31.47 2.76
N ASN A 74 -24.16 -31.91 1.54
CA ASN A 74 -24.92 -32.97 0.85
C ASN A 74 -24.83 -34.31 1.59
N ALA A 75 -23.66 -34.65 2.16
CA ALA A 75 -23.47 -35.88 2.94
C ALA A 75 -24.25 -35.87 4.27
N VAL A 76 -24.37 -34.70 4.91
CA VAL A 76 -25.14 -34.52 6.15
C VAL A 76 -26.66 -34.54 5.91
N GLY A 77 -27.10 -34.14 4.70
CA GLY A 77 -28.51 -34.02 4.34
C GLY A 77 -29.22 -32.87 5.05
N ASN A 78 -30.51 -33.04 5.37
CA ASN A 78 -31.38 -31.94 5.81
C ASN A 78 -31.22 -31.53 7.28
N SER A 79 -30.46 -32.27 8.09
CA SER A 79 -30.30 -32.01 9.53
C SER A 79 -29.70 -30.62 9.78
N VAL A 80 -30.50 -29.72 10.37
CA VAL A 80 -30.12 -28.31 10.62
C VAL A 80 -28.90 -28.22 11.54
N THR A 81 -28.94 -28.93 12.66
CA THR A 81 -27.86 -28.91 13.67
C THR A 81 -26.53 -29.42 13.12
N LYS A 82 -26.56 -30.43 12.25
CA LYS A 82 -25.34 -30.96 11.62
C LYS A 82 -24.80 -30.03 10.53
N ARG A 83 -25.67 -29.37 9.76
CA ARG A 83 -25.25 -28.35 8.77
C ARG A 83 -24.58 -27.15 9.44
N GLU A 84 -25.11 -26.68 10.57
CA GLU A 84 -24.49 -25.61 11.35
C GLU A 84 -23.07 -25.96 11.82
N LYS A 85 -22.81 -27.21 12.21
CA LYS A 85 -21.46 -27.66 12.58
C LYS A 85 -20.48 -27.60 11.41
N VAL A 86 -20.92 -27.96 10.20
CA VAL A 86 -20.09 -27.84 8.99
C VAL A 86 -19.70 -26.38 8.73
N PHE A 87 -20.64 -25.44 8.91
CA PHE A 87 -20.33 -24.01 8.75
C PHE A 87 -19.43 -23.46 9.86
N LYS A 88 -19.54 -23.96 11.09
CA LYS A 88 -18.68 -23.56 12.21
C LYS A 88 -17.24 -24.06 12.06
N ASN A 89 -17.01 -25.13 11.32
CA ASN A 89 -15.66 -25.66 11.03
C ASN A 89 -14.92 -24.89 9.91
N ILE A 90 -15.46 -23.77 9.43
CA ILE A 90 -14.82 -22.94 8.41
C ILE A 90 -13.78 -22.03 9.09
N ASP A 91 -12.56 -22.52 9.19
CA ASP A 91 -11.46 -21.78 9.80
C ASP A 91 -10.67 -20.95 8.77
N LYS A 92 -10.33 -19.71 9.16
CA LYS A 92 -9.46 -18.83 8.37
C LYS A 92 -8.06 -19.44 8.17
N GLU A 93 -7.51 -20.03 9.24
CA GLU A 93 -6.22 -20.72 9.21
C GLU A 93 -6.22 -21.89 8.22
N GLY A 94 -7.28 -22.70 8.23
CA GLY A 94 -7.44 -23.81 7.30
C GLY A 94 -7.54 -23.36 5.84
N PHE A 95 -8.14 -22.19 5.58
CA PHE A 95 -8.17 -21.59 4.26
C PHE A 95 -6.80 -21.05 3.83
N LEU A 96 -6.07 -20.37 4.74
CA LEU A 96 -4.71 -19.86 4.47
C LEU A 96 -3.71 -21.00 4.19
N GLU A 97 -3.87 -22.16 4.84
CA GLU A 97 -3.06 -23.34 4.57
C GLU A 97 -3.28 -23.90 3.14
N VAL A 98 -4.53 -23.90 2.67
CA VAL A 98 -4.87 -24.25 1.27
C VAL A 98 -4.31 -23.20 0.31
N LEU A 99 -4.51 -21.92 0.62
CA LEU A 99 -4.13 -20.79 -0.23
C LEU A 99 -2.62 -20.64 -0.39
N SER A 100 -1.86 -20.83 0.70
CA SER A 100 -0.39 -20.83 0.71
C SER A 100 0.21 -22.01 -0.06
N GLY A 101 -0.62 -22.99 -0.43
CA GLY A 101 -0.19 -24.17 -1.18
C GLY A 101 0.71 -25.10 -0.37
N ASN A 102 0.81 -24.90 0.96
CA ASN A 102 1.56 -25.78 1.85
C ASN A 102 1.03 -27.22 1.75
N ARG A 103 -0.28 -27.39 1.59
CA ARG A 103 -0.92 -28.70 1.42
C ARG A 103 -0.54 -29.40 0.10
N LYS A 104 -0.38 -28.66 -1.01
CA LYS A 104 0.06 -29.23 -2.32
C LYS A 104 1.58 -29.41 -2.40
N ARG A 105 2.37 -28.60 -1.68
CA ARG A 105 3.83 -28.75 -1.57
C ARG A 105 4.24 -29.94 -0.68
N ALA A 106 3.48 -30.22 0.38
CA ALA A 106 3.73 -31.38 1.23
C ALA A 106 3.50 -32.70 0.48
N THR A 107 2.48 -32.78 -0.38
CA THR A 107 2.22 -33.96 -1.22
C THR A 107 3.17 -34.07 -2.42
N ALA A 108 3.61 -32.93 -2.99
CA ALA A 108 4.62 -32.91 -4.05
C ALA A 108 6.05 -33.20 -3.55
N LYS A 109 6.37 -32.98 -2.27
CA LYS A 109 7.68 -33.33 -1.69
C LYS A 109 7.89 -34.83 -1.46
N GLY A 110 6.90 -35.68 -1.74
CA GLY A 110 7.04 -37.15 -1.71
C GLY A 110 7.70 -37.74 -2.95
N THR A 111 7.87 -36.97 -4.03
CA THR A 111 8.55 -37.41 -5.25
C THR A 111 9.29 -36.21 -5.85
N GLU A 112 10.59 -36.37 -6.11
CA GLU A 112 11.48 -35.37 -6.75
C GLU A 112 12.09 -34.30 -5.82
N SER A 113 12.93 -34.78 -4.90
CA SER A 113 14.12 -34.04 -4.49
C SER A 113 15.27 -34.36 -5.45
N ALA A 114 15.66 -33.41 -6.31
CA ALA A 114 17.06 -33.19 -6.70
C ALA A 114 17.21 -31.98 -7.63
N ASN A 115 18.17 -31.12 -7.28
CA ASN A 115 18.91 -30.21 -8.18
C ASN A 115 18.25 -28.87 -8.59
N LYS A 116 18.62 -27.77 -7.91
CA LYS A 116 19.78 -26.93 -8.27
C LYS A 116 19.74 -25.60 -7.49
N LYS A 117 20.73 -25.38 -6.62
CA LYS A 117 21.12 -24.07 -6.05
C LYS A 117 22.19 -23.44 -6.95
N ALA A 118 22.08 -22.14 -7.22
CA ALA A 118 23.20 -21.20 -7.50
C ALA A 118 22.57 -19.78 -7.46
N LYS A 119 22.75 -18.98 -6.41
CA LYS A 119 23.89 -18.10 -6.08
C LYS A 119 24.23 -17.12 -7.20
N THR A 120 23.85 -15.84 -7.08
CA THR A 120 24.71 -14.67 -7.37
C THR A 120 24.15 -13.44 -6.66
N GLU A 121 25.00 -12.86 -5.83
CA GLU A 121 24.86 -11.60 -5.11
C GLU A 121 25.37 -10.48 -6.02
N VAL A 122 24.70 -9.32 -6.08
CA VAL A 122 25.33 -8.06 -6.52
C VAL A 122 24.96 -6.98 -5.52
N LYS A 123 26.01 -6.48 -4.87
CA LYS A 123 26.08 -5.43 -3.88
C LYS A 123 26.54 -4.20 -4.64
N ASP A 124 25.68 -3.20 -4.80
CA ASP A 124 26.09 -1.88 -5.27
C ASP A 124 26.13 -0.92 -4.08
N GLU A 125 27.35 -0.51 -3.76
CA GLU A 125 27.70 0.51 -2.79
C GLU A 125 27.52 1.89 -3.45
N ILE A 126 26.70 2.76 -2.86
CA ILE A 126 26.82 4.21 -3.08
C ILE A 126 27.12 4.81 -1.72
N LYS A 127 28.40 5.13 -1.51
CA LYS A 127 28.86 6.10 -0.52
C LYS A 127 28.38 7.47 -0.99
N ASP A 128 27.66 8.20 -0.15
CA ASP A 128 27.57 9.64 -0.25
C ASP A 128 28.01 10.23 1.09
N ASP A 129 29.07 11.03 1.01
CA ASP A 129 29.69 11.74 2.10
C ASP A 129 28.92 13.05 2.33
N THR A 130 28.30 13.22 3.50
CA THR A 130 28.23 14.56 4.09
C THR A 130 28.04 14.49 5.61
N ARG A 131 29.10 14.88 6.31
CA ARG A 131 29.09 15.15 7.75
C ARG A 131 28.46 16.53 7.99
N GLY A 132 27.38 16.55 8.76
CA GLY A 132 26.79 17.75 9.35
C GLY A 132 25.98 17.34 10.58
N ASN A 133 26.56 17.57 11.75
CA ASN A 133 26.08 17.22 13.07
C ASN A 133 24.82 18.01 13.46
N GLU A 134 23.73 17.32 13.82
CA GLU A 134 22.83 17.68 14.94
C GLU A 134 21.89 16.49 15.24
N GLU A 135 21.95 16.00 16.48
CA GLU A 135 21.17 14.89 17.00
C GLU A 135 19.68 15.22 17.03
N VAL A 136 18.89 14.63 16.13
CA VAL A 136 17.46 14.40 16.35
C VAL A 136 17.07 13.06 15.74
N GLU A 137 16.79 12.09 16.62
CA GLU A 137 16.14 10.78 16.40
C GLU A 137 15.48 10.60 15.01
N GLU A 138 16.20 9.94 14.09
CA GLU A 138 15.66 9.56 12.79
C GLU A 138 14.68 8.40 12.93
N SER A 139 13.42 8.70 13.27
CA SER A 139 12.32 7.73 13.15
C SER A 139 12.27 7.17 11.72
N SER A 140 12.26 5.84 11.64
CA SER A 140 12.60 4.97 10.49
C SER A 140 11.73 5.11 9.21
N TRP A 141 10.92 6.15 9.08
CA TRP A 141 10.07 6.37 7.93
C TRP A 141 10.13 7.83 7.49
N LYS A 142 10.84 8.12 6.40
CA LYS A 142 11.00 9.48 5.82
C LYS A 142 9.67 10.18 5.48
N ILE A 143 8.57 9.43 5.36
CA ILE A 143 7.21 9.90 5.04
C ILE A 143 6.47 10.40 6.30
N LEU A 144 6.90 9.98 7.48
CA LEU A 144 6.33 10.33 8.78
C LEU A 144 7.08 11.48 9.47
N ARG A 145 7.96 12.18 8.74
CA ARG A 145 8.64 13.36 9.29
C ARG A 145 7.72 14.57 9.22
N ASP A 146 7.80 15.40 10.24
CA ASP A 146 7.08 16.68 10.32
C ASP A 146 7.49 17.68 9.22
N ASP A 147 8.65 17.47 8.59
CA ASP A 147 9.14 18.26 7.44
C ASP A 147 8.69 17.71 6.08
N PHE A 148 7.96 16.59 6.05
CA PHE A 148 7.51 15.98 4.81
C PHE A 148 6.38 16.82 4.20
N MET A 149 6.70 17.49 3.10
CA MET A 149 5.87 18.50 2.42
C MET A 149 5.82 19.89 3.08
N MET A 150 6.98 20.56 3.06
CA MET A 150 7.15 22.03 3.17
C MET A 150 7.22 22.59 4.60
N GLY A 151 8.42 22.69 5.17
CA GLY A 151 8.80 23.70 6.19
C GLY A 151 7.76 24.01 7.26
N ALA A 152 7.17 22.98 7.88
CA ALA A 152 6.01 23.13 8.74
C ALA A 152 6.40 23.61 10.15
N LYS A 153 6.56 24.93 10.33
CA LYS A 153 6.38 25.56 11.65
C LYS A 153 4.88 25.54 12.02
N MET A 154 4.35 24.39 12.41
CA MET A 154 3.11 24.31 13.20
C MET A 154 3.49 23.97 14.64
N LYS A 155 4.10 24.93 15.34
CA LYS A 155 4.61 24.78 16.71
C LYS A 155 3.55 24.98 17.80
N ASP A 156 2.29 25.27 17.47
CA ASP A 156 1.28 25.62 18.48
C ASP A 156 -0.15 25.21 18.07
N TRP A 157 -0.34 23.99 17.57
CA TRP A 157 -1.68 23.52 17.19
C TRP A 157 -2.48 22.84 18.31
N ASP A 158 -1.99 22.92 19.55
CA ASP A 158 -2.67 22.40 20.76
C ASP A 158 -2.44 23.29 22.00
N LYS A 159 -2.19 24.59 21.80
CA LYS A 159 -2.18 25.55 22.91
C LYS A 159 -3.62 25.94 23.23
N ASP A 160 -4.24 25.20 24.13
CA ASP A 160 -5.38 25.66 24.91
C ASP A 160 -5.02 27.01 25.55
N SER A 161 -5.75 28.06 25.18
CA SER A 161 -5.72 29.34 25.86
C SER A 161 -6.45 29.21 27.19
N GLU A 162 -5.81 28.53 28.15
CA GLU A 162 -6.20 28.57 29.56
C GLU A 162 -5.23 29.52 30.27
N SER A 163 -5.59 30.80 30.28
CA SER A 163 -5.08 31.78 31.23
C SER A 163 -6.27 32.65 31.65
N ASP A 164 -6.87 32.24 32.77
CA ASP A 164 -7.84 33.00 33.54
C ASP A 164 -7.18 34.29 34.09
N GLY A 165 -7.92 35.40 34.10
CA GLY A 165 -7.48 36.72 34.53
C GLY A 165 -8.28 37.87 33.91
#